data_AF-A0A7T5EUR9-F1
#
_entry.id   AF-A0A7T5EUR9-F1
#
_cell.length_a   1.000
_cell.length_b   1.000
_cell.length_c   1.000
_cell.angle_alpha   90.00
_cell.angle_beta   90.00
_cell.angle_gamma   90.00
#
_symmetry.space_group_name_H-M   'P 1'
#
loop_
_entity.id
_entity.type
_entity.pdbx_description
1 polymer ?
#
loop_
_entity_poly.entity_id
_entity_poly.type
_entity_poly.pdbx_seq_one_letter_code
_entity_poly.pdbx_strand_id
1 'polypeptide(L)' 'MTCKGRQLPPLADISILLKSRDGTLRGNLQAMDTKTQGNTIGFLVGTVNFKTYARDKYQLTVNYRGKHETLTLKPSK' A
#
# COMPACT_ATOMS: atom_id res chain seq x y z
N MET A 1 -4.63 -3.28 5.44
CA MET A 1 -5.86 -3.39 4.60
C MET A 1 -6.58 -4.67 4.95
N THR A 2 -7.92 -4.66 5.07
CA THR A 2 -8.71 -5.86 5.41
C THR A 2 -9.64 -6.20 4.25
N CYS A 3 -9.46 -7.37 3.63
CA CYS A 3 -10.36 -7.85 2.57
C CYS A 3 -11.48 -8.70 3.19
N LYS A 4 -12.75 -8.27 3.05
CA LYS A 4 -13.90 -9.05 3.54
C LYS A 4 -14.35 -10.08 2.48
N GLY A 5 -14.32 -11.36 2.84
CA GLY A 5 -14.97 -12.44 2.09
C GLY A 5 -14.28 -12.92 0.79
N ARG A 6 -13.07 -12.48 0.48
CA ARG A 6 -12.30 -12.94 -0.69
C ARG A 6 -10.84 -13.21 -0.34
N GLN A 7 -10.27 -14.24 -0.96
CA GLN A 7 -8.84 -14.54 -0.93
C GLN A 7 -8.05 -13.31 -1.35
N LEU A 8 -7.00 -12.97 -0.58
CA LEU A 8 -6.12 -11.85 -0.89
C LEU A 8 -5.50 -12.02 -2.29
N PRO A 9 -5.36 -10.93 -3.07
CA PRO A 9 -4.57 -10.98 -4.29
C PRO A 9 -3.12 -11.40 -4.00
N PRO A 10 -2.45 -12.09 -4.94
CA PRO A 10 -1.00 -12.29 -4.88
C PRO A 10 -0.28 -10.96 -4.66
N LEU A 11 0.75 -10.93 -3.81
CA LEU A 11 1.48 -9.68 -3.50
C LEU A 11 2.10 -9.03 -4.74
N ALA A 12 2.47 -9.82 -5.74
CA ALA A 12 2.98 -9.36 -7.04
C ALA A 12 1.98 -8.44 -7.78
N ASP A 13 0.68 -8.63 -7.54
CA ASP A 13 -0.41 -7.90 -8.18
C ASP A 13 -0.77 -6.60 -7.41
N ILE A 14 -0.10 -6.33 -6.29
CA ILE A 14 -0.40 -5.18 -5.43
C ILE A 14 0.74 -4.18 -5.53
N SER A 15 0.43 -3.00 -6.06
CA SER A 15 1.36 -1.88 -6.14
C SER A 15 0.91 -0.74 -5.23
N ILE A 16 1.88 -0.03 -4.64
CA ILE A 16 1.61 1.15 -3.84
C ILE A 16 2.19 2.38 -4.53
N LEU A 17 1.43 3.47 -4.51
CA LEU A 17 1.81 4.78 -5.01
C LEU A 17 1.77 5.80 -3.87
N LEU A 18 2.93 6.08 -3.30
CA LEU A 18 3.03 7.16 -2.31
C LEU A 18 3.10 8.50 -3.03
N LYS A 19 2.16 9.41 -2.75
CA LYS A 19 2.25 10.82 -3.17
C LYS A 19 2.51 11.69 -1.95
N SER A 20 3.78 11.95 -1.71
CA SER A 20 4.23 12.86 -0.65
C SER A 20 4.53 14.24 -1.23
N ARG A 21 4.82 15.21 -0.35
CA ARG A 21 5.37 16.51 -0.75
C ARG A 21 6.72 16.39 -1.47
N ASP A 22 7.49 15.37 -1.12
CA ASP A 22 8.89 15.19 -1.54
C ASP A 22 8.97 14.41 -2.86
N GLY A 23 7.84 13.88 -3.33
CA GLY A 23 7.77 13.16 -4.60
C GLY A 23 6.74 12.04 -4.59
N THR A 24 6.65 11.41 -5.76
CA THR A 24 5.84 10.21 -5.98
C THR A 24 6.73 8.98 -5.95
N LEU A 25 6.48 8.04 -5.04
CA LEU A 25 7.18 6.76 -4.96
C LEU A 25 6.26 5.64 -5.40
N ARG A 26 6.82 4.67 -6.13
CA ARG A 26 6.14 3.44 -6.53
C ARG A 26 6.84 2.26 -5.90
N GLY A 27 6.08 1.34 -5.33
CA GLY A 27 6.58 0.09 -4.77
C GLY A 27 5.67 -1.07 -5.14
N ASN A 28 6.24 -2.26 -5.26
CA ASN A 28 5.48 -3.50 -5.38
C ASN A 28 5.58 -4.26 -4.05
N LEU A 29 4.46 -4.74 -3.53
CA LEU A 29 4.44 -5.37 -2.21
C LEU A 29 5.24 -6.69 -2.15
N GLN A 30 5.43 -7.39 -3.27
CA GLN A 30 6.30 -8.58 -3.31
C GLN A 30 7.77 -8.24 -3.02
N ALA A 31 8.22 -7.04 -3.41
CA ALA A 31 9.59 -6.59 -3.24
C ALA A 31 9.82 -5.83 -1.91
N MET A 32 8.77 -5.60 -1.13
CA MET A 32 8.82 -4.87 0.14
C MET A 32 8.84 -5.84 1.32
N ASP A 33 9.31 -5.38 2.48
CA ASP A 33 9.12 -6.10 3.74
C ASP A 33 7.62 -6.08 4.12
N THR A 34 6.97 -7.20 3.87
CA THR A 34 5.53 -7.38 4.00
C THR A 34 5.20 -8.57 4.89
N LYS A 35 4.16 -8.40 5.71
CA LYS A 35 3.62 -9.42 6.60
C LYS A 35 2.16 -9.66 6.27
N THR A 36 1.82 -10.92 6.02
CA THR A 36 0.45 -11.37 5.76
C THR A 36 -0.10 -12.14 6.96
N GLN A 37 -1.26 -11.75 7.48
CA GLN A 37 -1.98 -12.44 8.56
C GLN A 37 -3.46 -12.56 8.20
N GLY A 38 -3.89 -13.75 7.81
CA GLY A 38 -5.27 -13.98 7.32
C GLY A 38 -5.59 -13.07 6.13
N ASN A 39 -6.62 -12.23 6.28
CA ASN A 39 -7.05 -11.27 5.25
C ASN A 39 -6.43 -9.88 5.41
N THR A 40 -5.34 -9.79 6.20
CA THR A 40 -4.64 -8.54 6.49
C THR A 40 -3.24 -8.58 5.89
N ILE A 41 -2.91 -7.53 5.14
CA ILE A 41 -1.55 -7.24 4.69
C ILE A 41 -1.04 -6.01 5.44
N GLY A 42 0.09 -6.18 6.13
CA GLY A 42 0.91 -5.12 6.69
C GLY A 42 2.21 -4.99 5.90
N PHE A 43 2.65 -3.77 5.66
CA PHE A 43 3.86 -3.48 4.90
C PHE A 43 4.49 -2.19 5.43
N LEU A 44 5.82 -2.11 5.39
CA LEU A 44 6.53 -0.90 5.80
C LEU A 44 6.70 0.05 4.62
N VAL A 45 6.27 1.30 4.80
CA VAL A 45 6.53 2.38 3.85
C VAL A 45 7.57 3.29 4.46
N GLY A 46 8.81 3.21 3.97
CA GLY A 46 9.83 4.23 4.27
C GLY A 46 9.53 5.51 3.51
N THR A 47 9.59 6.66 4.18
CA THR A 47 9.63 7.95 3.49
C THR A 47 11.09 8.30 3.21
N VAL A 48 11.37 8.95 2.08
CA VAL A 48 12.73 9.32 1.62
C VAL A 48 13.50 10.15 2.67
N ASN A 49 12.77 10.79 3.59
CA ASN A 49 13.29 11.66 4.63
C ASN A 49 13.05 11.14 6.07
N PHE A 50 12.69 9.86 6.25
CA PHE A 50 12.38 9.24 7.56
C PHE A 50 11.31 9.97 8.38
N LYS A 51 10.53 10.86 7.76
CA LYS A 51 9.44 11.61 8.39
C LYS A 51 8.13 11.32 7.65
N THR A 52 7.12 10.94 8.41
CA THR A 52 5.73 10.84 7.93
C THR A 52 5.00 12.08 8.40
N TYR A 53 4.48 12.87 7.46
CA TYR A 53 3.77 14.09 7.80
C TYR A 53 2.25 13.88 7.76
N ALA A 54 1.53 14.55 8.65
CA ALA A 54 0.06 14.50 8.70
C ALA A 54 -0.64 14.92 7.38
N ARG A 55 0.08 15.57 6.47
CA ARG A 55 -0.42 16.05 5.18
C ARG A 55 -0.12 15.10 4.02
N ASP A 56 0.68 14.06 4.26
CA ASP A 56 1.08 13.12 3.22
C ASP A 56 -0.13 12.28 2.79
N LYS A 57 -0.29 12.11 1.47
CA LYS A 57 -1.39 11.35 0.89
C LYS A 57 -0.87 10.02 0.36
N TYR A 58 -1.34 8.96 0.98
CA TYR A 58 -0.97 7.61 0.62
C TYR A 58 -2.03 7.06 -0.33
N GLN A 59 -1.65 6.64 -1.54
CA GLN A 59 -2.56 5.97 -2.46
C GLN A 59 -2.09 4.53 -2.66
N LEU A 60 -2.95 3.57 -2.35
CA LEU A 60 -2.71 2.16 -2.63
C LEU A 60 -3.49 1.77 -3.87
N THR A 61 -2.82 1.16 -4.83
CA THR A 61 -3.43 0.76 -6.10
C THR A 61 -3.35 -0.76 -6.24
N VAL A 62 -4.50 -1.41 -6.10
CA VAL A 62 -4.58 -2.87 -6.24
C VAL A 62 -5.02 -3.21 -7.65
N ASN A 63 -4.18 -3.97 -8.37
CA ASN A 63 -4.48 -4.44 -9.72
C ASN A 63 -4.65 -5.96 -9.69
N TYR A 64 -5.87 -6.45 -9.52
CA TYR A 64 -6.12 -7.89 -9.38
C TYR A 64 -7.18 -8.39 -10.35
N ARG A 65 -6.86 -9.45 -11.12
CA ARG A 65 -7.75 -10.06 -12.13
C ARG A 65 -8.39 -9.04 -13.08
N GLY A 66 -7.59 -8.08 -13.57
CA GLY A 66 -8.06 -7.01 -14.46
C GLY A 66 -8.91 -5.94 -13.78
N LYS A 67 -9.12 -6.00 -12.46
CA LYS A 67 -9.75 -4.93 -11.68
C LYS A 67 -8.69 -4.02 -11.11
N HIS A 68 -8.90 -2.73 -11.28
CA HIS A 68 -8.06 -1.67 -10.76
C HIS A 68 -8.84 -0.91 -9.69
N GLU A 69 -8.34 -0.95 -8.45
CA GLU A 69 -8.93 -0.23 -7.33
C GLU A 69 -7.89 0.68 -6.68
N THR A 70 -8.23 1.95 -6.46
CA THR A 70 -7.36 2.91 -5.78
C THR A 70 -7.96 3.31 -4.44
N LEU A 71 -7.21 3.06 -3.37
CA LEU A 71 -7.58 3.35 -1.99
C LEU A 71 -6.72 4.51 -1.48
N THR A 72 -7.35 5.53 -0.91
CA THR A 72 -6.60 6.56 -0.18
C THR A 72 -6.41 6.12 1.26
N LEU A 73 -5.16 5.90 1.66
CA LEU A 73 -4.82 5.49 3.02
C LEU A 73 -4.59 6.74 3.89
N LYS A 74 -4.98 6.61 5.16
CA LYS A 74 -4.63 7.56 6.22
C LYS A 74 -3.68 6.86 7.18
N PRO A 75 -2.60 7.51 7.63
CA PRO A 75 -1.80 6.99 8.73
C PRO A 75 -2.70 6.67 9.93
N SER A 76 -2.54 5.50 10.53
CA SER A 76 -3.14 5.24 11.85
C SER A 76 -2.40 6.11 12.87
N LYS A 77 -3.16 6.71 13.80
CA LYS A 77 -2.58 7.39 14.96
C LYS A 77 -1.89 6.40 15.89
#